data_AF-A0A951Q8H8-F1
#
_entry.id   AF-A0A951Q8H8-F1
#
_cell.length_a   1.000
_cell.length_b   1.000
_cell.length_c   1.000
_cell.angle_alpha   90.00
_cell.angle_beta   90.00
_cell.angle_gamma   90.00
#
_symmetry.space_group_name_H-M   'P 1'
#
loop_
_entity.id
_entity.type
_entity.pdbx_description
1 polymer ?
#
loop_
_entity_poly.entity_id
_entity_poly.type
_entity_poly.pdbx_seq_one_letter_code
_entity_poly.pdbx_strand_id
1 'polypeptide(L)' 'MGGKLAYFMATRTDADANVSYYGVEIDKNLAEATKIQKPLILHLSGNDEFVSPSAQATIQQGLKDKNDCLSIQARDR' A
#
# COMPACT_ATOMS: atom_id res chain seq x y z
N MET A 1 -0.82 0.93 12.95
CA MET A 1 0.60 1.31 12.80
C MET A 1 1.44 0.34 11.95
N GLY A 2 1.20 -0.98 11.97
CA GLY A 2 2.03 -1.94 11.21
C GLY A 2 2.01 -1.79 9.69
N GLY A 3 0.85 -1.50 9.08
CA GLY A 3 0.76 -1.43 7.62
C GLY A 3 1.59 -0.30 6.97
N LYS A 4 1.69 0.86 7.63
CA LYS A 4 2.53 1.97 7.16
C LYS A 4 4.02 1.65 7.32
N LEU A 5 4.39 0.94 8.38
CA LEU A 5 5.77 0.50 8.58
C LEU A 5 6.21 -0.48 7.48
N ALA A 6 5.36 -1.45 7.12
CA ALA A 6 5.65 -2.38 6.03
C ALA A 6 5.88 -1.66 4.69
N TYR A 7 5.14 -0.58 4.42
CA TYR A 7 5.39 0.28 3.26
C TYR A 7 6.77 0.96 3.34
N PHE A 8 7.14 1.52 4.49
CA PHE A 8 8.48 2.10 4.66
C PHE A 8 9.61 1.08 4.59
N MET A 9 9.40 -0.15 5.04
CA MET A 9 10.38 -1.22 4.86
C MET A 9 10.59 -1.49 3.37
N ALA A 10 9.52 -1.53 2.58
CA ALA A 10 9.61 -1.70 1.13
C ALA A 10 10.31 -0.54 0.40
N THR A 11 10.25 0.69 0.93
CA THR A 11 10.87 1.87 0.30
C THR A 11 12.27 2.21 0.84
N ARG A 12 12.63 1.75 2.04
CA ARG A 12 13.83 2.20 2.77
C ARG A 12 14.80 1.08 3.14
N THR A 13 14.44 -0.18 2.90
CA THR A 13 15.29 -1.33 3.24
C THR A 13 15.42 -2.29 2.07
N ASP A 14 16.22 -3.33 2.26
CA ASP A 14 16.52 -4.40 1.29
C ASP A 14 15.71 -5.68 1.55
N ALA A 15 14.67 -5.62 2.40
CA ALA A 15 13.80 -6.75 2.71
C ALA A 15 13.27 -7.42 1.43
N ASP A 16 13.43 -8.75 1.33
CA ASP A 16 13.14 -9.51 0.11
C ASP A 16 11.66 -9.50 -0.31
N ALA A 17 10.75 -9.36 0.66
CA ALA A 17 9.32 -9.20 0.43
C ALA A 17 8.67 -8.42 1.58
N ASN A 18 7.66 -7.62 1.27
CA ASN A 18 6.93 -6.82 2.25
C ASN A 18 5.42 -7.07 2.12
N VAL A 19 4.73 -7.18 3.25
CA VAL A 19 3.27 -7.36 3.27
C VAL A 19 2.67 -6.39 4.28
N SER A 20 1.68 -5.63 3.83
CA SER A 20 0.98 -4.62 4.62
C SER A 20 -0.50 -4.96 4.69
N TYR A 21 -1.04 -4.99 5.90
CA TYR A 21 -2.47 -5.10 6.15
C TYR A 21 -2.97 -3.82 6.81
N TYR A 22 -4.04 -3.25 6.26
CA TYR A 22 -4.73 -2.06 6.78
C TYR A 22 -3.77 -0.87 6.97
N GLY A 23 -2.96 -0.60 5.95
CA GLY A 23 -2.02 0.52 5.93
C GLY A 23 -2.76 1.86 5.80
N VAL A 24 -2.59 2.73 6.79
CA VAL A 24 -3.14 4.10 6.79
C VAL A 24 -2.08 5.11 6.34
N GLU A 25 -2.53 6.19 5.68
CA GLU A 25 -1.70 7.29 5.19
C GLU A 25 -0.59 6.91 4.18
N ILE A 26 -0.76 5.80 3.45
CA ILE A 26 0.19 5.41 2.38
C ILE A 26 0.15 6.42 1.22
N ASP A 27 -1.04 6.97 0.92
CA ASP A 27 -1.28 8.02 -0.08
C ASP A 27 -0.35 9.23 0.10
N LYS A 28 -0.10 9.63 1.35
CA LYS A 28 0.78 10.76 1.69
C LYS A 28 2.27 10.48 1.43
N ASN A 29 2.66 9.23 1.21
CA ASN A 29 4.06 8.79 1.10
C ASN A 29 4.36 8.13 -0.25
N LEU A 30 3.51 8.30 -1.27
CA LEU A 30 3.67 7.70 -2.59
C LEU A 30 4.93 8.16 -3.35
N ALA A 31 5.51 9.30 -2.99
CA ALA A 31 6.78 9.75 -3.57
C ALA A 31 7.92 8.73 -3.35
N GLU A 32 7.87 7.98 -2.24
CA GLU A 32 8.85 6.93 -1.93
C GLU A 32 8.62 5.63 -2.72
N ALA A 33 7.46 5.46 -3.37
CA ALA A 33 7.14 4.25 -4.13
C ALA A 33 8.16 3.96 -5.24
N THR A 34 8.79 5.00 -5.78
CA THR A 34 9.89 4.88 -6.75
C THR A 34 11.02 3.98 -6.25
N LYS A 35 11.30 3.99 -4.94
CA LYS A 35 12.37 3.21 -4.28
C LYS A 35 12.02 1.74 -4.03
N ILE A 36 10.76 1.34 -4.26
CA ILE A 36 10.34 -0.05 -4.12
C ILE A 36 11.02 -0.87 -5.22
N GLN A 37 11.92 -1.75 -4.81
CA GLN A 37 12.70 -2.64 -5.69
C GLN A 37 12.34 -4.11 -5.51
N LYS A 38 11.57 -4.44 -4.47
CA LYS A 38 11.19 -5.79 -4.07
C LYS A 38 9.67 -5.91 -4.01
N PRO A 39 9.10 -7.13 -4.11
CA PRO A 39 7.65 -7.33 -4.01
C PRO A 39 7.05 -6.75 -2.72
N LEU A 40 5.94 -6.02 -2.88
CA LEU A 40 5.19 -5.42 -1.78
C LEU A 40 3.72 -5.76 -1.94
N ILE A 41 3.08 -6.50 -1.05
CA ILE A 41 1.63 -6.71 -1.07
C ILE A 41 0.96 -5.73 -0.11
N LEU A 42 0.04 -4.91 -0.61
CA LEU A 42 -0.84 -4.07 0.19
C LEU A 42 -2.25 -4.68 0.21
N HIS A 43 -2.78 -4.84 1.41
CA HIS A 43 -4.15 -5.23 1.67
C HIS A 43 -4.91 -4.09 2.33
N LEU A 44 -5.78 -3.43 1.57
CA LEU A 44 -6.61 -2.32 2.05
C LEU A 44 -8.07 -2.77 2.15
N SER A 45 -8.76 -2.36 3.23
CA SER A 45 -10.19 -2.58 3.39
C SER A 45 -10.94 -1.54 2.54
N GLY A 46 -11.85 -1.97 1.68
CA GLY A 46 -12.64 -1.04 0.85
C GLY A 46 -13.51 -0.08 1.67
N ASN A 47 -14.01 -0.52 2.82
CA ASN A 47 -14.87 0.24 3.74
C ASN A 47 -14.11 0.70 5.00
N ASP A 48 -12.87 1.17 4.84
CA ASP A 48 -12.08 1.70 5.95
C ASP A 48 -12.48 3.16 6.25
N GLU A 49 -12.79 3.48 7.50
CA GLU A 49 -13.10 4.86 7.93
C GLU A 49 -11.87 5.79 7.86
N PHE A 50 -10.66 5.22 7.84
CA PHE A 50 -9.40 5.98 7.81
C PHE A 50 -8.81 6.11 6.41
N VAL A 51 -9.31 5.34 5.43
CA VAL A 51 -8.80 5.36 4.05
C VAL A 51 -9.95 5.58 3.08
N SER A 52 -10.18 6.84 2.72
CA SER A 52 -11.23 7.24 1.79
C SER A 52 -11.06 6.55 0.43
N PRO A 53 -12.16 6.35 -0.33
CA PRO A 53 -12.08 5.79 -1.68
C PRO A 53 -11.15 6.58 -2.61
N SER A 54 -11.07 7.91 -2.44
CA SER A 54 -10.12 8.75 -3.18
C SER A 54 -8.66 8.40 -2.85
N ALA A 55 -8.33 8.19 -1.57
CA ALA A 55 -6.99 7.78 -1.16
C ALA A 55 -6.64 6.39 -1.71
N GLN A 56 -7.60 5.45 -1.71
CA GLN A 56 -7.42 4.13 -2.32
C GLN A 56 -7.10 4.24 -3.82
N ALA A 57 -7.81 5.10 -4.56
CA ALA A 57 -7.55 5.34 -5.97
C ALA A 57 -6.17 5.97 -6.21
N THR A 58 -5.76 6.92 -5.37
CA THR A 58 -4.42 7.53 -5.43
C THR A 58 -3.32 6.49 -5.17
N ILE A 59 -3.51 5.59 -4.21
CA ILE A 59 -2.57 4.48 -3.94
C ILE A 59 -2.52 3.52 -5.13
N GLN A 60 -3.66 3.14 -5.70
CA GLN A 60 -3.72 2.30 -6.91
C GLN A 60 -2.94 2.92 -8.07
N GLN A 61 -3.15 4.22 -8.31
CA GLN A 61 -2.48 4.90 -9.41
C GLN A 61 -0.97 5.05 -9.16
N GLY A 62 -0.56 5.36 -7.93
CA GLY A 62 0.86 5.51 -7.58
C GLY A 62 1.65 4.19 -7.59
N LEU A 63 0.97 3.05 -7.49
CA LEU A 63 1.59 1.72 -7.45
C LEU A 63 1.31 0.88 -8.69
N LYS A 64 0.58 1.41 -9.68
CA LYS A 64 0.15 0.68 -10.89
C LYS A 64 1.31 0.04 -11.67
N ASP A 65 2.45 0.72 -11.71
CA ASP A 65 3.62 0.28 -12.47
C ASP A 65 4.56 -0.65 -11.67
N LYS A 66 4.23 -0.94 -10.41
CA LYS A 66 4.97 -1.87 -9.55
C LYS A 66 4.25 -3.21 -9.57
N ASN A 67 4.76 -4.15 -10.38
CA ASN A 67 4.19 -5.48 -10.60
C ASN A 67 3.68 -6.13 -9.29
N ASP A 68 2.41 -6.53 -9.30
CA ASP A 68 1.72 -7.44 -8.35
C ASP A 68 1.64 -7.03 -6.88
N CYS A 69 1.32 -5.76 -6.62
CA CYS A 69 1.47 -5.21 -5.27
C CYS A 69 0.19 -4.83 -4.50
N LEU A 70 -1.00 -4.88 -5.10
CA LEU A 70 -2.18 -4.28 -4.47
C LEU A 70 -3.44 -5.14 -4.56
N SER A 71 -3.93 -5.56 -3.39
CA SER A 71 -5.21 -6.21 -3.20
C SER A 71 -6.13 -5.28 -2.40
N ILE A 72 -7.27 -4.92 -2.97
CA ILE A 72 -8.30 -4.16 -2.26
C ILE A 72 -9.51 -5.07 -2.18
N GLN A 73 -9.88 -5.46 -0.96
CA GLN A 73 -11.09 -6.23 -0.73
C GLN A 73 -12.12 -5.33 -0.07
N ALA A 74 -13.14 -4.94 -0.84
CA ALA A 74 -14.39 -4.50 -0.27
C ALA A 74 -15.18 -5.75 0.12
N ARG A 75 -15.58 -5.87 1.39
CA ARG A 75 -16.61 -6.84 1.77
C ARG A 75 -17.93 -6.34 1.19
N ASP A 76 -18.26 -6.77 -0.02
CA ASP A 76 -19.65 -6.84 -0.45
C ASP A 76 -20.32 -7.90 0.44
N ARG A 77 -21.32 -7.48 1.20
CA ARG A 77 -22.10 -8.36 2.06
C ARG A 77 -23.32 -8.85 1.32
#